data_AF-A0A3P7LJH7-F1
#
_entry.id   AF-A0A3P7LJH7-F1
#
_cell.length_a   1.000
_cell.length_b   1.000
_cell.length_c   1.000
_cell.angle_alpha   90.00
_cell.angle_beta   90.00
_cell.angle_gamma   90.00
#
_symmetry.space_group_name_H-M   'P 1'
#
loop_
_entity.id
_entity.type
_entity.pdbx_description
1 polymer ?
#
loop_
_entity_poly.entity_id
_entity_poly.type
_entity_poly.pdbx_seq_one_letter_code
_entity_poly.pdbx_strand_id
1 'polypeptide(L)'
;MLKLADQGIVAADLLGSTIVERSKFAQQFCRAYGANKSSPEPFSLHLTNFSMNSALGACCREKCSGFENYKIGFHAVSPAIAFPASKLVYLSPDAHSPLLDIELDTIYVIGGLVDENVRKGVSLAAANAIGTESARLPLQEFGPEGWGAENKTKSSALPINIVLSILLSYRQHKDWRKALETNLPKRFQT
;
A
#
# COMPACT_ATOMS: atom_id res chain seq x y z
N MET A 1 16.34 -17.99 9.02
CA MET A 1 15.40 -17.22 9.87
C MET A 1 15.60 -15.75 9.51
N LEU A 2 14.88 -15.25 8.50
CA LEU A 2 15.00 -13.84 8.07
C LEU A 2 14.38 -12.97 9.16
N LYS A 3 15.19 -12.08 9.75
CA LYS A 3 14.74 -11.13 10.77
C LYS A 3 13.74 -10.18 10.12
N LEU A 4 12.63 -9.92 10.82
CA LEU A 4 11.58 -8.96 10.46
C LEU A 4 12.10 -7.53 10.16
N ALA A 5 13.37 -7.23 10.47
CA ALA A 5 14.01 -5.92 10.31
C ALA A 5 14.62 -5.66 8.91
N ASP A 6 14.81 -6.69 8.06
CA ASP A 6 15.57 -6.54 6.80
C ASP A 6 14.67 -6.38 5.56
N GLN A 7 13.35 -6.31 5.72
CA GLN A 7 12.42 -6.23 4.60
C GLN A 7 11.35 -5.18 4.93
N GLY A 8 11.21 -4.16 4.07
CA GLY A 8 10.17 -3.16 4.24
C GLY A 8 8.82 -3.81 4.56
N ILE A 9 8.16 -3.32 5.60
CA ILE A 9 6.85 -3.84 5.98
C ILE A 9 5.80 -3.01 5.28
N VAL A 10 4.86 -3.68 4.60
CA VAL A 10 3.68 -3.00 4.05
C VAL A 10 2.46 -3.38 4.87
N ALA A 11 1.87 -2.39 5.56
CA ALA A 11 0.66 -2.55 6.35
C ALA A 11 -0.55 -1.94 5.64
N ALA A 12 -1.67 -2.67 5.55
CA ALA A 12 -2.94 -2.12 5.08
C ALA A 12 -3.84 -1.71 6.26
N ASP A 13 -4.24 -0.44 6.34
CA ASP A 13 -5.15 0.08 7.36
C ASP A 13 -6.60 0.15 6.85
N LEU A 14 -7.52 -0.52 7.54
CA LEU A 14 -8.86 -0.84 7.08
C LEU A 14 -9.90 -0.22 8.02
N LEU A 15 -10.46 0.92 7.62
CA LEU A 15 -11.60 1.54 8.31
C LEU A 15 -12.90 1.22 7.56
N GLY A 16 -14.01 1.13 8.30
CA GLY A 16 -15.31 0.58 7.88
C GLY A 16 -15.65 0.75 6.40
N SER A 17 -15.86 -0.38 5.72
CA SER A 17 -16.11 -0.48 4.28
C SER A 17 -17.36 -1.29 4.00
N THR A 18 -18.09 -0.98 2.94
CA THR A 18 -19.25 -1.75 2.45
C THR A 18 -18.82 -3.12 1.93
N ILE A 19 -19.78 -4.02 1.66
CA ILE A 19 -19.46 -5.36 1.13
C ILE A 19 -18.75 -5.30 -0.23
N VAL A 20 -19.10 -4.32 -1.06
CA VAL A 20 -18.49 -4.11 -2.39
C VAL A 20 -17.04 -3.68 -2.24
N GLU A 21 -16.77 -2.72 -1.36
CA GLU A 21 -15.43 -2.20 -1.09
C GLU A 21 -14.52 -3.28 -0.50
N ARG A 22 -15.05 -4.10 0.44
CA ARG A 22 -14.33 -5.26 0.99
C ARG A 22 -13.97 -6.29 -0.10
N SER A 23 -14.90 -6.58 -1.01
CA SER A 23 -14.66 -7.49 -2.12
C SER A 23 -13.60 -6.95 -3.09
N LYS A 24 -13.62 -5.64 -3.38
CA LYS A 24 -12.60 -4.98 -4.21
C LYS A 24 -11.24 -4.98 -3.51
N PHE A 25 -11.18 -4.66 -2.22
CA PHE A 25 -9.95 -4.77 -1.44
C PHE A 25 -9.37 -6.18 -1.51
N ALA A 26 -10.17 -7.21 -1.23
CA ALA A 26 -9.72 -8.60 -1.25
C ALA A 26 -9.11 -8.99 -2.60
N GLN A 27 -9.73 -8.58 -3.71
CA GLN A 27 -9.18 -8.80 -5.05
C GLN A 27 -7.86 -8.07 -5.29
N GLN A 28 -7.75 -6.81 -4.87
CA GLN A 28 -6.50 -6.05 -4.98
C GLN A 28 -5.40 -6.68 -4.12
N PHE A 29 -5.72 -7.04 -2.87
CA PHE A 29 -4.79 -7.70 -1.96
C PHE A 29 -4.31 -9.05 -2.51
N CYS A 30 -5.19 -9.87 -3.10
CA CYS A 30 -4.80 -11.13 -3.74
C CYS A 30 -3.73 -10.92 -4.81
N ARG A 31 -3.93 -9.91 -5.67
CA ARG A 31 -2.99 -9.56 -6.74
C ARG A 31 -1.68 -9.03 -6.18
N ALA A 32 -1.76 -8.19 -5.16
CA ALA A 32 -0.62 -7.63 -4.46
C ALA A 32 0.24 -8.75 -3.83
N TYR A 33 -0.38 -9.70 -3.12
CA TYR A 33 0.30 -10.85 -2.54
C TYR A 33 0.95 -11.74 -3.60
N GLY A 34 0.23 -12.00 -4.71
CA GLY A 34 0.79 -12.77 -5.83
C GLY A 34 2.06 -12.12 -6.40
N ALA A 35 2.02 -10.82 -6.66
CA ALA A 35 3.18 -10.06 -7.14
C ALA A 35 4.34 -10.08 -6.12
N ASN A 36 4.05 -9.90 -4.84
CA ASN A 36 5.04 -9.96 -3.77
C ASN A 36 5.71 -11.34 -3.68
N LYS A 37 4.91 -12.41 -3.69
CA LYS A 37 5.39 -13.80 -3.63
C LYS A 37 6.30 -14.15 -4.81
N SER A 38 6.04 -13.58 -5.98
CA SER A 38 6.83 -13.79 -7.20
C SER A 38 8.05 -12.87 -7.32
N SER A 39 8.21 -11.89 -6.42
CA SER A 39 9.35 -10.97 -6.45
C SER A 39 10.64 -11.66 -5.98
N PRO A 40 11.81 -11.36 -6.60
CA PRO A 40 13.11 -11.76 -6.07
C PRO A 40 13.38 -11.18 -4.67
N GLU A 41 12.85 -9.99 -4.39
CA GLU A 41 13.00 -9.28 -3.11
C GLU A 41 11.63 -8.91 -2.53
N PRO A 42 10.91 -9.88 -1.92
CA PRO A 42 9.59 -9.65 -1.36
C PRO A 42 9.64 -8.71 -0.14
N PHE A 43 8.57 -7.95 0.05
CA PHE A 43 8.28 -7.27 1.32
C PHE A 43 7.66 -8.24 2.33
N SER A 44 7.83 -7.94 3.62
CA SER A 44 7.04 -8.58 4.66
C SER A 44 5.67 -7.90 4.71
N LEU A 45 4.61 -8.60 4.32
CA LEU A 45 3.27 -8.01 4.26
C LEU A 45 2.52 -8.24 5.57
N HIS A 46 1.80 -7.21 6.02
CA HIS A 46 0.99 -7.25 7.22
C HIS A 46 -0.39 -6.63 6.97
N LEU A 47 -1.43 -7.20 7.55
CA LEU A 47 -2.77 -6.61 7.60
C LEU A 47 -3.06 -6.14 9.01
N THR A 48 -3.32 -4.85 9.17
CA THR A 48 -3.65 -4.21 10.46
C THR A 48 -5.13 -3.83 10.51
N ASN A 49 -5.67 -3.63 11.72
CA ASN A 49 -7.11 -3.50 11.93
C ASN A 49 -7.89 -4.65 11.25
N PHE A 50 -7.29 -5.84 11.21
CA PHE A 50 -7.79 -7.00 10.48
C PHE A 50 -7.91 -8.21 11.39
N SER A 51 -9.02 -8.94 11.24
CA SER A 51 -9.23 -10.24 11.85
C SER A 51 -9.68 -11.26 10.81
N MET A 52 -9.15 -12.49 10.90
CA MET A 52 -9.56 -13.60 10.03
C MET A 52 -11.06 -13.88 10.15
N ASN A 53 -11.68 -13.65 11.30
CA ASN A 53 -13.10 -13.90 11.52
C ASN A 53 -14.00 -12.70 11.14
N SER A 54 -13.42 -11.62 10.60
CA SER A 54 -14.18 -10.46 10.16
C SER A 54 -14.87 -10.69 8.81
N ALA A 55 -15.84 -9.82 8.46
CA ALA A 55 -16.47 -9.81 7.14
C ALA A 55 -15.45 -9.64 6.00
N LEU A 56 -14.37 -8.88 6.23
CA LEU A 56 -13.29 -8.74 5.26
C LEU A 56 -12.46 -10.02 5.16
N GLY A 57 -12.18 -10.69 6.29
CA GLY A 57 -11.52 -11.99 6.30
C GLY A 57 -12.30 -13.04 5.51
N ALA A 58 -13.63 -13.02 5.59
CA ALA A 58 -14.50 -13.85 4.75
C ALA A 58 -14.34 -13.53 3.26
N CYS A 59 -14.37 -12.24 2.87
CA CYS A 59 -14.13 -11.82 1.48
C CYS A 59 -12.73 -12.24 0.99
N CYS A 60 -11.70 -12.13 1.82
CA CYS A 60 -10.35 -12.57 1.48
C CYS A 60 -10.28 -14.09 1.27
N ARG A 61 -10.91 -14.91 2.11
CA ARG A 61 -10.98 -16.36 1.86
C ARG A 61 -11.72 -16.72 0.58
N GLU A 62 -12.79 -15.99 0.27
CA GLU A 62 -13.57 -16.23 -0.95
C GLU A 62 -12.80 -15.84 -2.22
N LYS A 63 -12.11 -14.69 -2.22
CA LYS A 63 -11.43 -14.16 -3.41
C LYS A 63 -9.99 -14.63 -3.57
N CYS A 64 -9.30 -14.91 -2.48
CA CYS A 64 -7.88 -15.28 -2.47
C CYS A 64 -7.76 -16.78 -2.19
N SER A 65 -7.51 -17.57 -3.23
CA SER A 65 -7.31 -19.02 -3.06
C SER A 65 -6.17 -19.31 -2.09
N GLY A 66 -6.45 -20.13 -1.07
CA GLY A 66 -5.49 -20.50 -0.04
C GLY A 66 -5.06 -19.35 0.89
N PHE A 67 -5.91 -18.32 1.07
CA PHE A 67 -5.62 -17.15 1.92
C PHE A 67 -5.06 -17.51 3.31
N GLU A 68 -5.55 -18.59 3.92
CA GLU A 68 -5.12 -19.06 5.23
C GLU A 68 -3.64 -19.50 5.26
N ASN A 69 -3.09 -19.86 4.11
CA ASN A 69 -1.70 -20.27 3.94
C ASN A 69 -0.78 -19.12 3.50
N TYR A 70 -1.28 -17.88 3.48
CA TYR A 70 -0.47 -16.73 3.08
C TYR A 70 0.56 -16.45 4.17
N LYS A 71 1.82 -16.23 3.75
CA LYS A 71 2.92 -15.89 4.67
C LYS A 71 2.92 -14.38 4.96
N ILE A 72 1.91 -13.93 5.70
CA ILE A 72 1.69 -12.52 6.07
C ILE A 72 1.36 -12.41 7.55
N GLY A 73 1.64 -11.27 8.16
CA GLY A 73 1.22 -10.99 9.54
C GLY A 73 -0.21 -10.46 9.59
N PHE A 74 -0.98 -10.89 10.60
CA PHE A 74 -2.34 -10.39 10.86
C PHE A 74 -2.39 -9.73 12.22
N HIS A 75 -2.90 -8.51 12.27
CA HIS A 75 -2.99 -7.69 13.48
C HIS A 75 -4.38 -7.11 13.62
N ALA A 76 -5.04 -7.41 14.74
CA ALA A 76 -6.37 -6.88 15.06
C ALA A 76 -6.36 -5.40 15.47
N VAL A 77 -5.17 -4.83 15.67
CA VAL A 77 -4.93 -3.45 16.13
C VAL A 77 -4.37 -2.58 15.01
N SER A 78 -4.36 -1.26 15.21
CA SER A 78 -3.85 -0.29 14.25
C SER A 78 -2.33 -0.44 14.04
N PRO A 79 -1.77 0.07 12.92
CA PRO A 79 -0.33 0.11 12.70
C PRO A 79 0.44 0.76 13.86
N ALA A 80 -0.10 1.83 14.44
CA ALA A 80 0.50 2.56 15.57
C ALA A 80 0.64 1.72 16.85
N ILE A 81 -0.20 0.69 17.02
CA ILE A 81 -0.13 -0.23 18.16
C ILE A 81 0.70 -1.47 17.80
N ALA A 82 0.57 -1.97 16.57
CA ALA A 82 1.27 -3.18 16.11
C ALA A 82 2.78 -2.98 15.93
N PHE A 83 3.23 -1.75 15.69
CA PHE A 83 4.60 -1.45 15.32
C PHE A 83 5.14 -0.18 16.00
N PRO A 84 6.47 -0.03 16.14
CA PRO A 84 7.07 1.19 16.67
C PRO A 84 6.76 2.41 15.80
N ALA A 85 6.14 3.44 16.38
CA ALA A 85 5.75 4.66 15.65
C ALA A 85 6.93 5.34 14.94
N SER A 86 8.13 5.27 15.51
CA SER A 86 9.36 5.83 14.92
C SER A 86 9.81 5.16 13.61
N LYS A 87 9.22 4.02 13.25
CA LYS A 87 9.52 3.29 12.01
C LYS A 87 8.39 3.39 10.99
N LEU A 88 7.26 4.03 11.34
CA LEU A 88 6.08 4.11 10.48
C LEU A 88 6.18 5.30 9.53
N VAL A 89 5.98 5.02 8.24
CA VAL A 89 5.79 6.03 7.19
C VAL A 89 4.47 5.74 6.49
N TYR A 90 3.50 6.64 6.61
CA TYR A 90 2.22 6.50 5.93
C TYR A 90 2.31 6.98 4.47
N LEU A 91 2.01 6.08 3.55
CA LEU A 91 1.89 6.40 2.13
C LEU A 91 0.53 7.02 1.86
N SER A 92 0.54 8.30 1.52
CA SER A 92 -0.66 9.07 1.22
C SER A 92 -0.43 9.93 -0.01
N PRO A 93 -1.35 9.95 -0.99
CA PRO A 93 -1.22 10.83 -2.15
C PRO A 93 -1.23 12.32 -1.78
N ASP A 94 -1.82 12.66 -0.62
CA ASP A 94 -1.93 14.03 -0.12
C ASP A 94 -0.72 14.48 0.72
N ALA A 95 0.26 13.60 0.96
CA ALA A 95 1.46 13.96 1.72
C ALA A 95 2.31 14.99 0.96
N HIS A 96 2.97 15.88 1.70
CA HIS A 96 3.80 16.93 1.12
C HIS A 96 5.08 16.36 0.48
N SER A 97 5.79 15.52 1.23
CA SER A 97 7.11 15.02 0.84
C SER A 97 7.04 13.79 -0.08
N PRO A 98 7.84 13.72 -1.15
CA PRO A 98 7.98 12.51 -1.95
C PRO A 98 8.73 11.41 -1.20
N LEU A 99 8.36 10.16 -1.46
CA LEU A 99 9.18 8.99 -1.14
C LEU A 99 10.28 8.86 -2.20
N LEU A 100 11.53 9.22 -1.85
CA LEU A 100 12.65 9.21 -2.78
C LEU A 100 13.51 7.95 -2.71
N ASP A 101 13.49 7.23 -1.59
CA ASP A 101 14.11 5.91 -1.44
C ASP A 101 13.26 5.02 -0.52
N ILE A 102 13.49 3.71 -0.62
CA ILE A 102 12.94 2.69 0.28
C ILE A 102 14.05 2.29 1.24
N GLU A 103 13.91 2.73 2.48
CA GLU A 103 14.84 2.51 3.57
C GLU A 103 14.66 1.13 4.20
N LEU A 104 15.76 0.56 4.67
CA LEU A 104 15.74 -0.65 5.49
C LEU A 104 15.15 -0.32 6.86
N ASP A 105 14.63 -1.32 7.56
CA ASP A 105 14.03 -1.18 8.90
C ASP A 105 12.87 -0.16 9.00
N THR A 106 12.27 0.21 7.86
CA THR A 106 11.12 1.12 7.74
C THR A 106 9.84 0.38 7.38
N ILE A 107 8.72 0.86 7.93
CA ILE A 107 7.39 0.28 7.81
C ILE A 107 6.50 1.24 7.04
N TYR A 108 6.24 0.91 5.77
CA TYR A 108 5.41 1.70 4.87
C TYR A 108 3.95 1.30 4.98
N VAL A 109 3.10 2.17 5.52
CA VAL A 109 1.67 1.90 5.66
C VAL A 109 0.93 2.38 4.40
N ILE A 110 0.22 1.49 3.72
CA ILE A 110 -0.66 1.83 2.60
C ILE A 110 -2.11 1.82 3.10
N GLY A 111 -2.89 2.86 2.79
CA GLY A 111 -4.32 2.84 3.12
C GLY A 111 -5.05 1.66 2.45
N GLY A 112 -5.83 0.90 3.22
CA GLY A 112 -6.65 -0.22 2.74
C GLY A 112 -8.05 0.18 2.27
N LEU A 113 -8.38 1.47 2.29
CA LEU A 113 -9.68 1.98 1.87
C LEU A 113 -9.81 1.93 0.34
N VAL A 114 -10.76 1.12 -0.14
CA VAL A 114 -11.19 1.10 -1.54
C VAL A 114 -12.54 1.80 -1.63
N ASP A 115 -12.55 3.14 -1.55
CA ASP A 115 -13.77 3.93 -1.76
C ASP A 115 -13.98 4.16 -3.27
N GLU A 116 -15.24 4.17 -3.72
CA GLU A 116 -15.58 4.61 -5.08
C GLU A 116 -15.40 6.12 -5.23
N ASN A 117 -15.49 6.87 -4.13
CA ASN A 117 -15.16 8.28 -4.04
C ASN A 117 -13.89 8.46 -3.20
N VAL A 118 -12.77 8.84 -3.83
CA VAL A 118 -11.51 9.10 -3.12
C VAL A 118 -11.74 10.15 -2.02
N ARG A 119 -11.76 9.70 -0.76
CA ARG A 119 -11.79 10.60 0.40
C ARG A 119 -10.40 11.17 0.61
N LYS A 120 -10.18 12.35 0.04
CA LYS A 120 -8.92 13.09 0.20
C LYS A 120 -8.61 13.30 1.68
N GLY A 121 -7.34 13.12 2.05
CA GLY A 121 -6.82 13.45 3.37
C GLY A 121 -7.02 12.39 4.47
N VAL A 122 -7.70 11.26 4.23
CA VAL A 122 -7.96 10.27 5.30
C VAL A 122 -6.68 9.64 5.83
N SER A 123 -5.82 9.12 4.95
CA SER A 123 -4.55 8.51 5.36
C SER A 123 -3.58 9.52 5.96
N LEU A 124 -3.61 10.77 5.48
CA LEU A 124 -2.78 11.86 6.02
C LEU A 124 -3.27 12.28 7.41
N ALA A 125 -4.58 12.39 7.61
CA ALA A 125 -5.17 12.67 8.92
C ALA A 125 -4.88 11.54 9.91
N ALA A 126 -4.95 10.28 9.48
CA ALA A 126 -4.58 9.13 10.30
C ALA A 126 -3.12 9.23 10.75
N ALA A 127 -2.18 9.52 9.84
CA ALA A 127 -0.76 9.71 10.15
C ALA A 127 -0.52 10.87 11.12
N ASN A 128 -1.16 12.02 10.87
CA ASN A 128 -1.04 13.21 11.71
C ASN A 128 -1.60 12.96 13.13
N ALA A 129 -2.70 12.22 13.24
CA ALA A 129 -3.32 11.91 14.53
C ALA A 129 -2.43 11.05 15.45
N ILE A 130 -1.54 10.25 14.86
CA ILE A 130 -0.58 9.41 15.59
C ILE A 130 0.84 9.99 15.59
N GLY A 131 1.05 11.17 14.98
CA GLY A 131 2.33 11.85 14.92
C GLY A 131 3.42 11.13 14.11
N THR A 132 3.05 10.35 13.10
CA THR A 132 4.01 9.62 12.24
C THR A 132 4.29 10.34 10.95
N GLU A 133 5.44 10.06 10.34
CA GLU A 133 5.80 10.60 9.03
C GLU A 133 4.83 10.14 7.94
N SER A 134 4.70 10.95 6.89
CA SER A 134 3.94 10.61 5.70
C SER A 134 4.69 11.00 4.43
N ALA A 135 4.56 10.18 3.41
CA ALA A 135 5.17 10.41 2.11
C ALA A 135 4.19 10.05 0.99
N ARG A 136 4.30 10.73 -0.15
CA ARG A 136 3.56 10.37 -1.37
C ARG A 136 4.49 9.64 -2.33
N LEU A 137 3.93 8.80 -3.20
CA LEU A 137 4.71 8.28 -4.32
C LEU A 137 5.24 9.46 -5.16
N PRO A 138 6.46 9.37 -5.70
CA PRO A 138 7.09 10.49 -6.38
C PRO A 138 6.62 10.62 -7.84
N LEU A 139 5.29 10.65 -8.03
CA LEU A 139 4.62 10.74 -9.33
C LEU A 139 4.85 12.10 -9.99
N GLN A 140 4.98 13.17 -9.20
CA GLN A 140 5.24 14.51 -9.73
C GLN A 140 6.69 14.63 -10.23
N GLU A 141 7.61 13.90 -9.60
CA GLU A 141 9.03 13.93 -9.87
C GLU A 141 9.43 12.98 -11.00
N PHE A 142 8.84 11.78 -11.04
CA PHE A 142 9.27 10.69 -11.92
C PHE A 142 8.12 10.04 -12.71
N GLY A 143 6.89 10.51 -12.55
CA GLY A 143 5.76 9.97 -13.31
C GLY A 143 5.82 10.32 -14.81
N PRO A 144 5.10 9.57 -15.65
CA PRO A 144 4.84 9.94 -17.03
C PRO A 144 4.33 11.38 -17.19
N GLU A 145 4.49 11.96 -18.38
CA GLU A 145 4.08 13.34 -18.65
C GLU A 145 2.62 13.60 -18.28
N GLY A 146 2.38 14.80 -17.73
CA GLY A 146 1.06 15.26 -17.32
C GLY A 146 0.64 14.87 -15.90
N TRP A 147 1.49 14.23 -15.09
CA TRP A 147 1.25 14.12 -13.64
C TRP A 147 1.55 15.44 -12.92
N GLY A 148 0.58 15.94 -12.14
CA GLY A 148 0.72 17.19 -11.38
C GLY A 148 -0.59 17.57 -10.69
N ALA A 149 -0.52 18.51 -9.74
CA ALA A 149 -1.68 18.94 -8.93
C ALA A 149 -2.87 19.47 -9.77
N GLU A 150 -2.59 19.93 -10.99
CA GLU A 150 -3.60 20.47 -11.92
C GLU A 150 -4.31 19.38 -12.75
N ASN A 151 -3.76 18.17 -12.81
CA ASN A 151 -4.33 17.09 -13.59
C ASN A 151 -5.38 16.31 -12.78
N LYS A 152 -6.66 16.65 -13.00
CA LYS A 152 -7.80 16.01 -12.33
C LYS A 152 -8.11 14.59 -12.83
N THR A 153 -7.52 14.13 -13.94
CA THR A 153 -7.81 12.81 -14.54
C THR A 153 -6.77 11.75 -14.14
N LYS A 154 -5.52 12.15 -13.89
CA LYS A 154 -4.43 11.28 -13.39
C LYS A 154 -4.41 11.27 -11.85
N SER A 155 -5.34 10.54 -11.25
CA SER A 155 -5.42 10.40 -9.78
C SER A 155 -4.12 9.85 -9.18
N SER A 156 -3.58 10.55 -8.18
CA SER A 156 -2.48 10.05 -7.34
C SER A 156 -2.93 9.00 -6.33
N ALA A 157 -4.24 8.86 -6.08
CA ALA A 157 -4.80 7.76 -5.29
C ALA A 157 -4.81 6.49 -6.14
N LEU A 158 -3.79 5.65 -5.96
CA LEU A 158 -3.61 4.39 -6.67
C LEU A 158 -4.11 3.20 -5.83
N PRO A 159 -4.66 2.14 -6.48
CA PRO A 159 -5.02 0.90 -5.79
C PRO A 159 -3.82 0.26 -5.06
N ILE A 160 -4.07 -0.43 -3.94
CA ILE A 160 -3.00 -1.04 -3.12
C ILE A 160 -2.10 -1.99 -3.93
N ASN A 161 -2.68 -2.75 -4.86
CA ASN A 161 -1.91 -3.66 -5.70
C ASN A 161 -0.96 -2.92 -6.65
N ILE A 162 -1.33 -1.72 -7.10
CA ILE A 162 -0.48 -0.91 -7.98
C ILE A 162 0.64 -0.28 -7.15
N VAL A 163 0.32 0.28 -5.98
CA VAL A 163 1.32 0.84 -5.07
C VAL A 163 2.36 -0.22 -4.69
N LEU A 164 1.93 -1.43 -4.29
CA LEU A 164 2.86 -2.49 -3.93
C LEU A 164 3.74 -2.92 -5.11
N SER A 165 3.18 -3.08 -6.31
CA SER A 165 3.97 -3.42 -7.50
C SER A 165 5.00 -2.35 -7.86
N ILE A 166 4.67 -1.07 -7.71
CA ILE A 166 5.61 0.04 -7.87
C ILE A 166 6.74 -0.08 -6.84
N LEU A 167 6.43 -0.27 -5.56
CA LEU A 167 7.44 -0.41 -4.51
C LEU A 167 8.36 -1.62 -4.75
N LEU A 168 7.80 -2.76 -5.19
CA LEU A 168 8.58 -3.96 -5.52
C LEU A 168 9.53 -3.71 -6.69
N SER A 169 9.04 -3.07 -7.75
CA SER A 169 9.85 -2.74 -8.92
C SER A 169 10.96 -1.73 -8.58
N TYR A 170 10.66 -0.73 -7.76
CA TYR A 170 11.67 0.21 -7.28
C TYR A 170 12.70 -0.49 -6.40
N ARG A 171 12.29 -1.37 -5.49
CA ARG A 171 13.23 -2.13 -4.64
C ARG A 171 14.23 -2.93 -5.48
N GLN A 172 13.77 -3.54 -6.56
CA GLN A 172 14.60 -4.35 -7.46
C GLN A 172 15.55 -3.51 -8.34
N HIS A 173 15.15 -2.32 -8.76
CA HIS A 173 15.87 -1.55 -9.80
C HIS A 173 16.45 -0.22 -9.33
N LYS A 174 16.01 0.28 -8.17
CA LYS A 174 16.29 1.62 -7.64
C LYS A 174 16.05 2.73 -8.66
N ASP A 175 15.00 2.55 -9.47
CA ASP A 175 14.61 3.47 -10.54
C ASP A 175 13.11 3.75 -10.49
N TRP A 176 12.73 4.96 -10.09
CA TRP A 176 11.35 5.38 -9.97
C TRP A 176 10.65 5.50 -11.33
N ARG A 177 11.33 5.99 -12.38
CA ARG A 177 10.70 6.12 -13.71
C ARG A 177 10.32 4.76 -14.22
N LYS A 178 11.26 3.81 -14.18
CA LYS A 178 11.00 2.42 -14.59
C LYS A 178 9.88 1.78 -13.75
N ALA A 179 9.92 1.95 -12.43
CA ALA A 179 8.91 1.39 -11.53
C ALA A 179 7.51 1.94 -11.82
N LEU A 180 7.40 3.24 -12.08
CA LEU A 180 6.14 3.92 -12.40
C LEU A 180 5.64 3.51 -13.79
N GLU A 181 6.45 3.62 -14.83
CA GLU A 181 6.09 3.27 -16.21
C GLU A 181 5.66 1.81 -16.35
N THR A 182 6.32 0.88 -15.65
CA THR A 182 6.02 -0.55 -15.76
C THR A 182 4.69 -0.91 -15.10
N ASN A 183 4.32 -0.23 -14.00
CA ASN A 183 3.25 -0.67 -13.11
C ASN A 183 2.00 0.21 -13.13
N LEU A 184 2.11 1.46 -13.60
CA LEU A 184 0.95 2.32 -13.76
C LEU A 184 0.05 1.81 -14.90
N PRO A 185 -1.28 1.88 -14.75
CA PRO A 185 -2.21 1.57 -15.83
C PRO A 185 -1.92 2.37 -17.12
N LYS A 186 -2.00 1.72 -18.28
CA LYS A 186 -1.76 2.34 -19.61
C LYS A 186 -2.48 3.66 -19.84
N ARG A 187 -3.72 3.79 -19.34
CA ARG A 187 -4.53 5.03 -19.43
C ARG A 187 -3.88 6.26 -18.80
N PHE A 188 -2.87 6.08 -17.96
CA PHE A 188 -2.12 7.17 -17.34
C PHE A 188 -0.76 7.41 -18.01
N GLN A 189 -0.32 6.52 -18.90
CA GLN A 189 0.95 6.60 -19.63
C GLN A 189 0.82 7.43 -20.92
N THR A 190 -0.38 7.48 -21.48
CA THR A 190 -0.79 8.41 -22.55
C THR A 190 -1.20 9.76 -21.97
#